data_AF-A0A7X6XEF0-F1
#
_entry.id   AF-A0A7X6XEF0-F1
#
_cell.length_a   1.000
_cell.length_b   1.000
_cell.length_c   1.000
_cell.angle_alpha   90.00
_cell.angle_beta   90.00
_cell.angle_gamma   90.00
#
_symmetry.space_group_name_H-M   'P 1'
#
loop_
_entity.id
_entity.type
_entity.pdbx_description
1 polymer ?
#
loop_
_entity_poly.entity_id
_entity_poly.type
_entity_poly.pdbx_seq_one_letter_code
_entity_poly.pdbx_strand_id
1 'polypeptide(L)'
;FKLNERVLLSGKTSIGYKAILWAFVLPLILMMSVIFASISIWHVGELQSAFMALVALVPYYGLLYLVRRKMGEKLAFSIKKLN
;
A
#
# COMPACT_ATOMS: atom_id res chain seq x y z
N PHE A 1 10.55 5.33 -35.49
CA PHE A 1 11.17 4.65 -34.34
C PHE A 1 12.32 3.80 -34.84
N LYS A 2 13.55 3.96 -34.31
CA LYS A 2 14.69 3.09 -34.66
C LYS A 2 14.96 2.15 -33.48
N LEU A 3 15.24 0.88 -33.80
CA LEU A 3 15.79 -0.07 -32.86
C LEU A 3 17.14 0.48 -32.35
N ASN A 4 17.42 0.36 -31.05
CA ASN A 4 18.68 0.71 -30.36
C ASN A 4 18.78 2.11 -29.67
N GLU A 5 17.66 2.73 -29.33
CA GLU A 5 17.65 3.97 -28.54
C GLU A 5 17.74 3.67 -27.02
N ARG A 6 18.86 4.06 -26.38
CA ARG A 6 19.04 3.94 -24.92
C ARG A 6 18.20 5.00 -24.21
N VAL A 7 16.97 4.64 -23.86
CA VAL A 7 16.10 5.48 -23.02
C VAL A 7 16.55 5.37 -21.56
N LEU A 8 16.92 6.50 -20.96
CA LEU A 8 17.14 6.61 -19.52
C LEU A 8 15.79 6.51 -18.82
N LEU A 9 15.45 5.29 -18.38
CA LEU A 9 14.34 5.02 -17.48
C LEU A 9 14.68 5.64 -16.11
N SER A 10 14.48 6.95 -15.98
CA SER A 10 14.54 7.63 -14.68
C SER A 10 13.27 7.25 -13.91
N GLY A 11 13.27 6.05 -13.33
CA GLY A 11 12.27 5.63 -12.38
C GLY A 11 12.32 6.59 -11.20
N LYS A 12 11.31 7.44 -11.06
CA LYS A 12 11.20 8.35 -9.90
C LYS A 12 11.20 7.52 -8.62
N THR A 13 12.32 7.48 -7.91
CA THR A 13 12.51 6.74 -6.63
C THR A 13 11.41 7.07 -5.61
N SER A 14 10.86 8.29 -5.68
CA SER A 14 9.69 8.76 -4.93
C SER A 14 8.46 7.84 -4.98
N ILE A 15 8.26 7.10 -6.07
CA ILE A 15 7.10 6.19 -6.24
C ILE A 15 7.26 4.96 -5.36
N GLY A 16 8.49 4.44 -5.22
CA GLY A 16 8.80 3.29 -4.37
C GLY A 16 8.50 3.58 -2.90
N TYR A 17 8.95 4.72 -2.39
CA TYR A 17 8.67 5.12 -1.00
C TYR A 17 7.17 5.21 -0.69
N LYS A 18 6.38 5.78 -1.60
CA LYS A 18 4.92 5.83 -1.43
C LYS A 18 4.31 4.42 -1.44
N ALA A 19 4.73 3.55 -2.36
CA ALA A 19 4.24 2.18 -2.40
C ALA A 19 4.55 1.41 -1.09
N ILE A 20 5.75 1.59 -0.54
CA ILE A 20 6.16 1.00 0.74
C ILE A 20 5.29 1.50 1.89
N LEU A 21 5.01 2.81 1.95
CA LEU A 21 4.13 3.39 2.97
C LEU A 21 2.73 2.75 2.95
N TRP A 22 2.13 2.59 1.76
CA TRP A 22 0.81 1.97 1.61
C TRP A 22 0.82 0.45 1.90
N ALA A 23 1.90 -0.25 1.56
CA ALA A 23 1.98 -1.70 1.68
C ALA A 23 2.36 -2.19 3.08
N PHE A 24 3.11 -1.39 3.86
CA PHE A 24 3.68 -1.80 5.14
C PHE A 24 3.32 -0.88 6.30
N VAL A 25 3.53 0.44 6.15
CA VAL A 25 3.37 1.37 7.28
C VAL A 25 1.91 1.57 7.67
N LEU A 26 1.02 1.79 6.70
CA LEU A 26 -0.41 1.91 6.97
C LEU A 26 -1.02 0.64 7.61
N PRO A 27 -0.78 -0.56 7.04
CA PRO A 27 -1.22 -1.83 7.62
C PRO A 27 -0.76 -2.02 9.06
N LEU A 28 0.50 -1.70 9.35
CA LEU A 28 1.06 -1.84 10.68
C LEU A 28 0.33 -0.94 11.69
N ILE A 29 0.13 0.34 11.35
CA ILE A 29 -0.59 1.28 12.21
C ILE A 29 -2.05 0.82 12.43
N LEU A 30 -2.71 0.36 11.38
CA LEU A 30 -4.08 -0.18 11.46
C LEU A 30 -4.14 -1.43 12.35
N MET A 31 -3.18 -2.34 12.21
CA MET A 31 -3.14 -3.54 13.02
C MET A 31 -2.92 -3.21 14.50
N MET A 32 -2.01 -2.29 14.79
CA MET A 32 -1.78 -1.80 16.15
C MET A 32 -3.05 -1.16 16.73
N SER A 33 -3.70 -0.26 15.99
CA SER A 33 -4.91 0.42 16.48
C SER A 33 -6.05 -0.56 16.78
N VAL A 34 -6.24 -1.60 15.95
CA VAL A 34 -7.25 -2.64 16.20
C VAL A 34 -6.92 -3.45 17.44
N ILE A 35 -5.66 -3.83 17.65
CA ILE A 35 -5.24 -4.57 18.86
C ILE A 35 -5.49 -3.72 20.11
N PHE A 36 -5.01 -2.47 20.11
CA PHE A 36 -5.19 -1.55 21.24
C PHE A 36 -6.68 -1.28 21.52
N ALA A 37 -7.48 -1.04 20.49
CA ALA A 37 -8.92 -0.82 20.64
C ALA A 37 -9.64 -2.08 21.14
N SER A 38 -9.29 -3.26 20.63
CA SER A 38 -9.93 -4.52 21.03
C SER A 38 -9.66 -4.83 22.51
N ILE A 39 -8.42 -4.65 22.96
CA ILE A 39 -8.05 -4.89 24.36
C ILE A 39 -8.62 -3.79 25.26
N SER A 40 -8.47 -2.50 24.88
CA SER A 40 -8.82 -1.38 25.75
C SER A 40 -10.32 -1.09 25.83
N ILE A 41 -11.07 -1.31 24.75
CA ILE A 41 -12.50 -0.96 24.67
C ILE A 41 -13.32 -2.23 24.89
N TRP A 42 -13.07 -3.26 24.09
CA TRP A 42 -13.89 -4.47 24.09
C TRP A 42 -13.42 -5.54 25.10
N HIS A 43 -12.27 -5.36 25.75
CA HIS A 43 -11.71 -6.30 26.74
C HIS A 43 -11.64 -7.74 26.21
N VAL A 44 -11.37 -7.87 24.92
CA VAL A 44 -11.35 -9.15 24.22
C VAL A 44 -10.02 -9.86 24.50
N GLY A 45 -10.05 -11.19 24.64
CA GLY A 45 -8.84 -11.99 24.84
C GLY A 45 -7.79 -11.75 23.76
N GLU A 46 -6.52 -11.93 24.11
CA GLU A 46 -5.37 -11.62 23.24
C GLU A 46 -5.45 -12.31 21.87
N LEU A 47 -5.83 -13.60 21.86
CA LEU A 47 -5.98 -14.37 20.63
C LEU A 47 -7.07 -13.80 19.71
N GLN A 48 -8.21 -13.43 20.29
CA GLN A 48 -9.33 -12.86 19.55
C GLN A 48 -8.98 -11.46 19.01
N SER A 49 -8.30 -10.64 19.80
CA SER A 49 -7.80 -9.33 19.38
C SER A 49 -6.80 -9.44 18.23
N ALA A 50 -5.87 -10.41 18.29
CA ALA A 50 -4.95 -10.70 17.20
C ALA A 50 -5.70 -11.14 15.93
N PHE A 51 -6.71 -12.01 16.07
CA PHE A 51 -7.52 -12.47 14.95
C PHE A 51 -8.32 -11.33 14.31
N MET A 52 -8.91 -10.45 15.12
CA MET A 52 -9.61 -9.25 14.65
C MET A 52 -8.68 -8.31 13.89
N ALA A 53 -7.44 -8.13 14.37
CA ALA A 53 -6.45 -7.30 13.68
C ALA A 53 -6.07 -7.88 12.31
N LEU A 54 -5.96 -9.21 12.18
CA LEU A 54 -5.74 -9.89 10.90
C LEU A 54 -6.95 -9.73 9.96
N VAL A 55 -8.16 -9.93 10.47
CA VAL A 55 -9.40 -9.77 9.69
C VAL A 55 -9.56 -8.32 9.21
N ALA A 56 -9.16 -7.33 10.02
CA ALA A 56 -9.22 -5.92 9.65
C ALA A 56 -8.29 -5.55 8.48
N LEU A 57 -7.25 -6.35 8.19
CA LEU A 57 -6.41 -6.16 7.01
C LEU A 57 -7.15 -6.54 5.71
N VAL A 58 -8.08 -7.50 5.75
CA VAL A 58 -8.84 -7.93 4.57
C VAL A 58 -9.61 -6.77 3.91
N PRO A 59 -10.46 -6.00 4.63
CA PRO A 59 -11.14 -4.86 4.03
C PRO A 59 -10.17 -3.74 3.63
N TYR A 60 -9.07 -3.55 4.36
CA TYR A 60 -8.03 -2.58 4.00
C TYR A 60 -7.42 -2.91 2.63
N TYR A 61 -6.95 -4.14 2.42
CA TYR A 61 -6.38 -4.55 1.14
C TYR A 61 -7.43 -4.65 0.03
N GLY A 62 -8.69 -4.95 0.37
CA GLY A 62 -9.82 -4.87 -0.56
C GLY A 62 -10.01 -3.46 -1.11
N LEU A 63 -10.07 -2.45 -0.22
CA LEU A 63 -10.13 -1.03 -0.61
C LEU A 63 -8.90 -0.61 -1.42
N LEU A 64 -7.71 -1.03 -0.98
CA LEU A 64 -6.46 -0.75 -1.68
C LEU A 64 -6.47 -1.35 -3.09
N TYR A 65 -7.03 -2.55 -3.28
CA TYR A 65 -7.18 -3.18 -4.59
C TYR A 65 -8.11 -2.39 -5.52
N LEU A 66 -9.22 -1.86 -4.99
CA LEU A 66 -10.11 -0.98 -5.77
C LEU A 66 -9.41 0.32 -6.19
N VAL A 67 -8.66 0.93 -5.27
CA VAL A 67 -7.90 2.17 -5.52
C VAL A 67 -6.64 1.92 -6.38
N ARG A 68 -6.14 0.67 -6.43
CA ARG A 68 -4.96 0.28 -7.21
C ARG A 68 -5.07 0.66 -8.69
N ARG A 69 -6.28 0.62 -9.28
CA ARG A 69 -6.51 1.10 -10.66
C ARG A 69 -6.08 2.55 -10.85
N LYS A 70 -6.35 3.44 -9.89
CA LYS A 70 -5.92 4.85 -9.93
C LYS A 70 -4.43 5.04 -9.65
N MET A 71 -3.80 4.12 -8.90
CA MET A 71 -2.36 4.15 -8.62
C MET A 71 -1.52 3.62 -9.81
N GLY A 72 -2.02 2.62 -10.53
CA GLY A 72 -1.37 2.02 -11.70
C GLY A 72 -1.24 2.97 -12.90
N GLU A 73 -2.19 3.89 -13.10
CA GLU A 73 -2.10 4.87 -14.18
C GLU A 73 -0.95 5.89 -13.99
N LYS A 74 -0.58 6.20 -12.74
CA LYS A 74 0.61 7.03 -12.44
C LYS A 74 1.93 6.28 -12.61
N LEU A 75 1.91 4.94 -12.67
CA LEU A 75 3.08 4.11 -12.95
C LEU A 75 3.38 4.02 -14.46
N ALA A 76 2.34 3.98 -15.32
CA ALA A 76 2.52 3.94 -16.77
C ALA A 76 2.95 5.29 -17.39
N PHE A 77 2.65 6.42 -16.72
CA PHE A 77 2.85 7.77 -17.25
C PHE A 77 4.13 8.49 -16.81
N SER A 78 5.22 7.75 -16.56
CA SER A 78 6.56 8.37 -16.48
C SER A 78 7.53 7.86 -17.54
N ILE A 79 7.01 7.43 -18.69
CA ILE A 79 7.77 7.57 -19.95
C ILE A 79 7.64 9.05 -20.34
N LYS A 80 8.40 9.91 -19.66
CA LYS A 80 8.56 11.31 -20.08
C LYS A 80 9.28 11.26 -21.42
N LYS A 81 8.54 11.53 -22.50
CA LYS A 81 9.11 11.90 -23.80
C LYS A 81 10.03 13.10 -23.54
N LEU A 82 11.35 12.90 -23.60
CA LEU A 82 12.27 14.02 -23.78
C LEU A 82 12.11 14.44 -25.24
N ASN A 83 11.71 15.70 -25.45
CA ASN A 83 11.77 16.32 -26.77
C ASN A 83 13.23 16.68 -27.07
#